data_AF-A0A7Y5USU8-F1
#
_entry.id   AF-A0A7Y5USU8-F1
#
_cell.length_a   1.000
_cell.length_b   1.000
_cell.length_c   1.000
_cell.angle_alpha   90.00
_cell.angle_beta   90.00
_cell.angle_gamma   90.00
#
_symmetry.space_group_name_H-M   'P 1'
#
loop_
_entity.id
_entity.type
_entity.pdbx_description
1 polymer ?
#
loop_
_entity_poly.entity_id
_entity_poly.type
_entity_poly.pdbx_seq_one_letter_code
_entity_poly.pdbx_strand_id
1 'polypeptide(L)'
;MNRKIPPEAFLYYVNLGPTRTYEAVAEHYGVSRRGVADFAKRERWQERLAELDERARERTDSAALESITTMNERHLKIAKFMQGKGLEALQSGKMELLGRATRALSVGIELERLVRGEPTERVDNMEHIARRECERWLIKEGVSEAELRKGSAHTASASEANEPSAGDPSEPEAVEPEPAAEPTDATG
;
A
#
# COMPACT_ATOMS: atom_id res chain seq x y z
N MET A 1 0.10 18.45 -57.28
CA MET A 1 0.85 19.41 -56.45
C MET A 1 1.34 18.69 -55.21
N ASN A 2 2.65 18.57 -54.98
CA ASN A 2 3.21 17.94 -53.77
C ASN A 2 3.12 18.94 -52.60
N ARG A 3 2.00 18.91 -51.86
CA ARG A 3 1.91 19.63 -50.58
C ARG A 3 2.76 18.88 -49.56
N LYS A 4 3.78 19.55 -49.01
CA LYS A 4 4.65 18.99 -47.98
C LYS A 4 3.93 19.06 -46.64
N ILE A 5 4.00 17.98 -45.87
CA ILE A 5 3.53 17.95 -44.48
C ILE A 5 4.54 18.76 -43.66
N PRO A 6 4.10 19.79 -42.93
CA PRO A 6 5.03 20.62 -42.19
C PRO A 6 5.34 20.02 -40.80
N PRO A 7 6.47 20.35 -40.17
CA PRO A 7 6.87 19.77 -38.89
C PRO A 7 5.86 19.99 -37.75
N GLU A 8 5.12 21.10 -37.78
CA GLU A 8 4.05 21.44 -36.83
C GLU A 8 2.82 20.52 -36.92
N ALA A 9 2.72 19.66 -37.95
CA ALA A 9 1.63 18.69 -38.07
C ALA A 9 1.54 17.74 -36.87
N PHE A 10 2.67 17.49 -36.19
CA PHE A 10 2.68 16.74 -34.93
C PHE A 10 1.92 17.47 -33.81
N LEU A 11 2.11 18.79 -33.66
CA LEU A 11 1.41 19.58 -32.65
C LEU A 11 -0.10 19.59 -32.90
N TYR A 12 -0.50 19.72 -34.16
CA TYR A 12 -1.91 19.59 -34.55
C TYR A 12 -2.46 18.20 -34.19
N TYR A 13 -1.72 17.13 -34.52
CA TYR A 13 -2.10 15.75 -34.16
C TYR A 13 -2.27 15.55 -32.65
N VAL A 14 -1.37 16.10 -31.84
CA VAL A 14 -1.47 16.06 -30.36
C VAL A 14 -2.70 16.81 -29.86
N ASN A 15 -2.98 17.99 -30.41
CA ASN A 15 -4.12 18.83 -30.01
C ASN A 15 -5.50 18.21 -30.32
N LEU A 16 -5.58 17.17 -31.15
CA LEU A 16 -6.81 16.41 -31.38
C LEU A 16 -7.20 15.53 -30.17
N GLY A 17 -6.30 15.28 -29.22
CA GLY A 17 -6.64 14.67 -27.93
C GLY A 17 -7.16 13.22 -28.01
N PRO A 18 -8.43 12.91 -27.67
CA PRO A 18 -8.98 11.56 -27.83
C PRO A 18 -9.39 11.21 -29.27
N THR A 19 -9.65 12.20 -30.13
CA THR A 19 -10.15 11.99 -31.49
C THR A 19 -9.04 12.00 -32.55
N ARG A 20 -7.77 11.91 -32.12
CA ARG A 20 -6.59 11.91 -33.01
C ARG A 20 -6.70 10.80 -34.04
N THR A 21 -6.65 11.21 -35.30
CA THR A 21 -6.57 10.32 -36.45
C THR A 21 -5.64 10.94 -37.48
N TYR A 22 -4.95 10.09 -38.26
CA TYR A 22 -4.18 10.59 -39.41
C TYR A 22 -5.08 11.13 -40.52
N GLU A 23 -6.36 10.72 -40.55
CA GLU A 23 -7.40 11.26 -41.43
C GLU A 23 -7.61 12.76 -41.18
N ALA A 24 -7.82 13.16 -39.91
CA ALA A 24 -8.03 14.57 -39.53
C ALA A 24 -6.81 15.45 -39.87
N VAL A 25 -5.59 14.93 -39.68
CA VAL A 25 -4.37 15.64 -40.07
C VAL A 25 -4.27 15.77 -41.59
N ALA A 26 -4.62 14.71 -42.33
CA ALA A 26 -4.57 14.71 -43.78
C ALA A 26 -5.57 15.71 -44.40
N GLU A 27 -6.79 15.77 -43.84
CA GLU A 27 -7.81 16.74 -44.22
C GLU A 27 -7.36 18.18 -43.94
N HIS A 28 -6.80 18.44 -42.74
CA HIS A 28 -6.35 19.76 -42.35
C HIS A 28 -5.25 20.33 -43.26
N TYR A 29 -4.27 19.50 -43.64
CA TYR A 29 -3.16 19.92 -44.52
C TYR A 29 -3.41 19.66 -46.01
N GLY A 30 -4.56 19.07 -46.37
CA GLY A 30 -4.92 18.73 -47.74
C GLY A 30 -3.91 17.79 -48.41
N VAL A 31 -3.44 16.79 -47.67
CA VAL A 31 -2.49 15.74 -48.11
C VAL A 31 -3.16 14.36 -48.04
N SER A 32 -2.50 13.31 -48.55
CA SER A 32 -3.03 11.95 -48.43
C SER A 32 -2.78 11.38 -47.03
N ARG A 33 -3.73 10.59 -46.51
CA ARG A 33 -3.58 9.84 -45.25
C ARG A 33 -2.32 8.98 -45.22
N ARG A 34 -2.00 8.33 -46.35
CA ARG A 34 -0.79 7.49 -46.47
C ARG A 34 0.49 8.32 -46.30
N GLY A 35 0.54 9.51 -46.89
CA GLY A 35 1.65 10.44 -46.72
C GLY A 35 1.83 10.87 -45.26
N VAL A 36 0.72 11.10 -44.53
CA VAL A 36 0.76 11.39 -43.09
C VAL A 36 1.28 10.20 -42.29
N ALA A 37 0.82 8.98 -42.59
CA ALA A 37 1.30 7.78 -41.90
C ALA A 37 2.80 7.53 -42.11
N ASP A 38 3.29 7.68 -43.35
CA ASP A 38 4.72 7.54 -43.66
C ASP A 38 5.55 8.64 -42.98
N PHE A 39 5.05 9.87 -42.96
CA PHE A 39 5.67 10.98 -42.25
C PHE A 39 5.71 10.75 -40.73
N ALA A 40 4.59 10.35 -40.14
CA ALA A 40 4.46 10.05 -38.71
C ALA A 40 5.38 8.90 -38.29
N LYS A 41 5.56 7.89 -39.14
CA LYS A 41 6.51 6.79 -38.91
C LYS A 41 7.95 7.28 -38.94
N ARG A 42 8.33 8.08 -39.94
CA ARG A 42 9.69 8.65 -40.06
C ARG A 42 10.04 9.55 -38.87
N GLU A 43 9.10 10.39 -38.46
CA GLU A 43 9.25 11.34 -37.35
C GLU A 43 8.86 10.73 -35.98
N ARG A 44 8.57 9.42 -35.94
CA ARG A 44 8.25 8.64 -34.74
C ARG A 44 7.21 9.29 -33.83
N TRP A 45 6.09 9.71 -34.40
CA TRP A 45 5.05 10.44 -33.67
C TRP A 45 4.50 9.69 -32.46
N GLN A 46 4.44 8.35 -32.51
CA GLN A 46 3.96 7.55 -31.38
C GLN A 46 4.95 7.55 -30.21
N GLU A 47 6.25 7.42 -30.47
CA GLU A 47 7.30 7.51 -29.43
C GLU A 47 7.29 8.89 -28.78
N ARG A 48 7.25 9.95 -29.60
CA ARG A 48 7.19 11.34 -29.11
C ARG A 48 5.93 11.64 -28.31
N LEU A 49 4.79 11.05 -28.70
CA LEU A 49 3.55 11.18 -27.95
C LEU A 49 3.64 10.47 -26.60
N ALA A 50 4.19 9.25 -26.57
CA ALA A 50 4.41 8.52 -25.32
C ALA A 50 5.34 9.27 -24.36
N GLU A 51 6.43 9.85 -24.86
CA GLU A 51 7.32 10.71 -24.07
C GLU A 51 6.62 11.96 -23.54
N LEU A 52 5.75 12.57 -24.35
CA LEU A 52 4.98 13.75 -23.93
C LEU A 52 3.97 13.39 -22.84
N ASP A 53 3.26 12.27 -23.00
CA ASP A 53 2.27 11.77 -22.05
C ASP A 53 2.95 11.40 -20.72
N GLU A 54 4.11 10.75 -20.77
CA GLU A 54 4.88 10.42 -19.58
C GLU A 54 5.35 11.67 -18.84
N ARG A 55 5.94 12.64 -19.55
CA ARG A 55 6.33 13.93 -18.95
C ARG A 55 5.15 14.70 -18.38
N ALA A 56 3.96 14.57 -18.97
CA ALA A 56 2.75 15.18 -18.43
C ALA A 56 2.34 14.50 -17.12
N ARG A 57 2.37 13.16 -17.06
CA ARG A 57 2.11 12.39 -15.83
C ARG A 57 3.11 12.72 -14.73
N GLU A 58 4.41 12.66 -15.02
CA GLU A 58 5.47 13.01 -14.07
C GLU A 58 5.26 14.40 -13.46
N ARG A 59 4.88 15.40 -14.27
CA ARG A 59 4.58 16.75 -13.79
C ARG A 59 3.36 16.78 -12.87
N THR A 60 2.29 16.09 -13.24
CA THR A 60 1.08 16.01 -12.42
C THR A 60 1.36 15.29 -11.11
N ASP A 61 2.09 14.19 -11.14
CA ASP A 61 2.48 13.41 -9.96
C ASP A 61 3.39 14.22 -9.04
N SER A 62 4.41 14.90 -9.60
CA SER A 62 5.28 15.80 -8.83
C SER A 62 4.50 16.92 -8.16
N ALA A 63 3.60 17.58 -8.89
CA ALA A 63 2.77 18.65 -8.33
C ALA A 63 1.83 18.14 -7.22
N ALA A 64 1.28 16.92 -7.36
CA ALA A 64 0.46 16.29 -6.34
C ALA A 64 1.29 15.97 -5.08
N LEU A 65 2.49 15.40 -5.25
CA LEU A 65 3.40 15.10 -4.14
C LEU A 65 3.87 16.37 -3.42
N GLU A 66 4.20 17.44 -4.15
CA GLU A 66 4.55 18.74 -3.58
C GLU A 66 3.37 19.34 -2.78
N SER A 67 2.15 19.22 -3.31
CA SER A 67 0.93 19.68 -2.62
C SER A 67 0.71 18.92 -1.30
N ILE A 68 0.83 17.59 -1.33
CA ILE A 68 0.72 16.75 -0.13
C ILE A 68 1.83 17.10 0.87
N THR A 69 3.06 17.26 0.40
CA THR A 69 4.21 17.62 1.25
C THR A 69 3.98 18.97 1.94
N THR A 70 3.58 19.99 1.17
CA THR A 70 3.26 21.32 1.69
C THR A 70 2.13 21.29 2.72
N MET A 71 1.08 20.51 2.45
CA MET A 71 -0.03 20.31 3.38
C MET A 71 0.45 19.64 4.67
N ASN A 72 1.23 18.57 4.57
CA ASN A 72 1.77 17.83 5.70
C ASN A 72 2.68 18.72 6.57
N GLU A 73 3.55 19.53 5.97
CA GLU A 73 4.38 20.49 6.70
C GLU A 73 3.55 21.51 7.49
N ARG A 74 2.47 22.03 6.89
CA ARG A 74 1.55 22.94 7.57
C ARG A 74 0.87 22.25 8.75
N HIS A 75 0.39 21.02 8.57
CA HIS A 75 -0.25 20.26 9.64
C HIS A 75 0.72 19.93 10.78
N LEU A 76 1.96 19.59 10.48
CA LEU A 76 3.02 19.37 11.49
C LEU A 76 3.34 20.64 12.29
N LYS A 77 3.36 21.82 11.63
CA LYS A 77 3.54 23.11 12.33
C LYS A 77 2.39 23.38 13.31
N ILE A 78 1.15 23.11 12.90
CA ILE A 78 -0.04 23.26 13.75
C ILE A 78 0.03 22.29 14.94
N ALA A 79 0.36 21.02 14.69
CA ALA A 79 0.51 19.99 15.72
C ALA A 79 1.52 20.42 16.80
N LYS A 80 2.73 20.81 16.38
CA LYS A 80 3.79 21.29 17.30
C LYS A 80 3.37 22.54 18.06
N PHE A 81 2.67 23.47 17.42
CA PHE A 81 2.15 24.66 18.09
C PHE A 81 1.14 24.31 19.19
N MET A 82 0.21 23.39 18.91
CA MET A 82 -0.77 22.90 19.90
C MET A 82 -0.07 22.21 21.08
N GLN A 83 0.92 21.36 20.80
CA GLN A 83 1.72 20.70 21.83
C GLN A 83 2.44 21.73 22.72
N GLY A 84 3.10 22.73 22.11
CA GLY A 84 3.77 23.80 22.84
C GLY A 84 2.83 24.59 23.75
N LYS A 85 1.66 24.99 23.24
CA LYS A 85 0.64 25.71 24.04
C LYS A 85 0.06 24.86 25.15
N GLY A 86 -0.16 23.57 24.90
CA GLY A 86 -0.56 22.61 25.92
C GLY A 86 0.47 22.52 27.03
N LEU A 87 1.76 22.38 26.69
CA LEU A 87 2.85 22.28 27.66
C LEU A 87 3.03 23.57 28.47
N GLU A 88 3.02 24.73 27.84
CA GLU A 88 3.07 26.03 28.52
C GLU A 88 1.92 26.18 29.54
N ALA A 89 0.70 25.76 29.16
CA ALA A 89 -0.45 25.82 30.05
C ALA A 89 -0.33 24.84 31.23
N LEU A 90 0.20 23.62 31.02
CA LEU A 90 0.50 22.67 32.09
C LEU A 90 1.56 23.22 33.05
N GLN A 91 2.64 23.82 32.52
CA GLN A 91 3.72 24.42 33.31
C GLN A 91 3.23 25.61 34.15
N SER A 92 2.19 26.33 33.72
CA SER A 92 1.63 27.45 34.48
C SER A 92 0.94 27.03 35.79
N GLY A 93 0.67 25.74 36.00
CA GLY A 93 0.09 25.20 37.24
C GLY A 93 -1.36 25.64 37.52
N LYS A 94 -2.03 26.32 36.57
CA LYS A 94 -3.41 26.79 36.73
C LYS A 94 -4.39 25.62 36.56
N MET A 95 -4.98 25.16 37.67
CA MET A 95 -5.93 24.04 37.70
C MET A 95 -7.11 24.21 36.72
N GLU A 96 -7.63 25.44 36.58
CA GLU A 96 -8.71 25.78 35.63
C GLU A 96 -8.38 25.49 34.16
N LEU A 97 -7.08 25.49 33.81
CA LEU A 97 -6.62 25.27 32.43
C LEU A 97 -6.19 23.84 32.16
N LEU A 98 -6.02 23.01 33.20
CA LEU A 98 -5.44 21.67 33.11
C LEU A 98 -6.13 20.80 32.06
N GLY A 99 -7.47 20.72 32.09
CA GLY A 99 -8.23 19.90 31.15
C GLY A 99 -8.17 20.40 29.70
N ARG A 100 -8.01 21.70 29.46
CA ARG A 100 -7.81 22.23 28.10
C ARG A 100 -6.39 21.98 27.63
N ALA A 101 -5.42 22.11 28.52
CA ALA A 101 -4.01 21.90 28.26
C ALA A 101 -3.71 20.45 27.87
N THR A 102 -4.26 19.47 28.61
CA THR A 102 -4.11 18.04 28.29
C THR A 102 -4.73 17.70 26.94
N ARG A 103 -5.96 18.18 26.66
CA ARG A 103 -6.60 17.94 25.35
C ARG A 103 -5.82 18.55 24.19
N ALA A 104 -5.32 19.78 24.33
CA ALA A 104 -4.51 20.41 23.29
C ALA A 104 -3.23 19.61 23.00
N LEU A 105 -2.59 19.09 24.06
CA LEU A 105 -1.41 18.24 23.93
C LEU A 105 -1.74 16.89 23.25
N SER A 106 -2.80 16.19 23.69
CA SER A 106 -3.24 14.93 23.09
C SER A 106 -3.56 15.08 21.60
N VAL A 107 -4.39 16.06 21.24
CA VAL A 107 -4.77 16.29 19.83
C VAL A 107 -3.55 16.67 18.98
N GLY A 108 -2.64 17.48 19.52
CA GLY A 108 -1.40 17.82 18.82
C GLY A 108 -0.48 16.62 18.58
N ILE A 109 -0.41 15.67 19.53
CA ILE A 109 0.36 14.43 19.38
C ILE A 109 -0.29 13.50 18.36
N GLU A 110 -1.61 13.32 18.45
CA GLU A 110 -2.38 12.48 17.53
C GLU A 110 -2.29 12.99 16.08
N LEU A 111 -2.41 14.31 15.87
CA LEU A 111 -2.26 14.92 14.55
C LEU A 111 -0.86 14.73 13.98
N GLU A 112 0.20 14.88 14.79
CA GLU A 112 1.56 14.62 14.33
C GLU A 112 1.77 13.16 13.92
N ARG A 113 1.25 12.23 14.73
CA ARG A 113 1.30 10.80 14.44
C ARG A 113 0.58 10.46 13.15
N LEU A 114 -0.63 11.00 12.96
CA LEU A 114 -1.44 10.76 11.76
C LEU A 114 -0.72 11.25 10.50
N VAL A 115 -0.13 12.45 10.55
CA VAL A 115 0.61 13.01 9.39
C VAL A 115 1.87 12.21 9.07
N ARG A 116 2.49 11.58 10.08
CA ARG A 116 3.66 10.69 9.91
C ARG A 116 3.29 9.26 9.52
N GLY A 117 2.00 8.92 9.47
CA GLY A 117 1.53 7.56 9.20
C GLY A 117 1.72 6.60 10.38
N GLU A 118 1.93 7.10 11.60
CA GLU A 118 1.92 6.26 12.79
C GLU A 118 0.49 5.88 13.16
N PRO A 119 0.23 4.63 13.60
CA PRO A 119 -1.08 4.24 14.10
C PRO A 119 -1.52 5.12 15.28
N THR A 120 -2.62 5.83 15.12
CA THR A 120 -3.19 6.69 16.18
C THR A 120 -4.18 5.97 17.08
N GLU A 121 -4.82 4.91 16.57
CA GLU A 121 -5.76 4.09 17.33
C GLU A 121 -5.25 2.65 17.41
N ARG A 122 -5.27 2.09 18.62
CA ARG A 122 -5.18 0.65 18.81
C ARG A 122 -6.60 0.10 18.66
N VAL A 123 -6.91 -0.45 17.50
CA VAL A 123 -8.10 -1.27 17.35
C VAL A 123 -7.79 -2.62 17.99
N ASP A 124 -8.13 -2.79 19.27
CA ASP A 124 -8.09 -4.11 19.88
C ASP A 124 -9.13 -4.97 19.13
N ASN A 125 -8.66 -5.93 18.33
CA ASN A 125 -9.54 -6.84 17.61
C ASN A 125 -10.46 -7.54 18.63
N MET A 126 -11.77 -7.59 18.37
CA MET A 126 -12.76 -8.15 19.31
C MET A 126 -12.36 -9.56 19.74
N GLU A 127 -11.74 -10.35 18.84
CA GLU A 127 -11.18 -11.66 19.14
C GLU A 127 -10.04 -11.62 20.16
N HIS A 128 -9.19 -10.60 20.14
CA HIS A 128 -8.10 -10.41 21.10
C HIS A 128 -8.63 -10.04 22.49
N ILE A 129 -9.68 -9.20 22.53
CA ILE A 129 -10.38 -8.89 23.79
C ILE A 129 -11.07 -10.15 24.30
N ALA A 130 -11.84 -10.85 23.45
CA ALA A 130 -12.55 -12.07 23.81
C ALA A 130 -11.59 -13.18 24.25
N ARG A 131 -10.45 -13.38 23.59
CA ARG A 131 -9.43 -14.37 23.97
C ARG A 131 -8.80 -14.03 25.32
N ARG A 132 -8.40 -12.77 25.53
CA ARG A 132 -7.84 -12.31 26.83
C ARG A 132 -8.84 -12.51 27.96
N GLU A 133 -10.11 -12.22 27.71
CA GLU A 133 -11.18 -12.44 28.66
C GLU A 133 -11.38 -13.95 28.90
N CYS A 134 -11.56 -14.77 27.86
CA CYS A 134 -11.67 -16.23 27.97
C CYS A 134 -10.50 -16.84 28.76
N GLU A 135 -9.26 -16.46 28.47
CA GLU A 135 -8.06 -16.91 29.19
C GLU A 135 -8.07 -16.48 30.66
N ARG A 136 -8.54 -15.27 30.96
CA ARG A 136 -8.69 -14.79 32.34
C ARG A 136 -9.70 -15.60 33.15
N TRP A 137 -10.78 -16.05 32.51
CA TRP A 137 -11.86 -16.82 33.17
C TRP A 137 -11.63 -18.34 33.12
N LEU A 138 -10.83 -18.84 32.17
CA LEU A 138 -10.47 -20.27 32.06
C LEU A 138 -9.36 -20.70 33.05
N ILE A 139 -8.66 -19.77 33.71
CA ILE A 139 -7.80 -20.09 34.86
C ILE A 139 -8.60 -19.96 36.16
N LYS A 140 -9.62 -20.81 36.33
CA LYS A 140 -10.05 -21.42 37.60
C LYS A 140 -11.30 -22.25 37.39
N GLU A 141 -11.13 -23.52 37.00
CA GLU A 141 -11.72 -24.64 37.72
C GLU A 141 -10.79 -25.86 37.55
N GLY A 142 -10.00 -26.09 38.61
CA GLY A 142 -9.38 -27.36 39.00
C GLY A 142 -8.79 -28.28 37.95
N VAL A 143 -7.47 -28.20 37.73
CA VAL A 143 -6.60 -29.35 38.00
C VAL A 143 -5.30 -28.82 38.60
N SER A 144 -5.15 -29.01 39.91
CA SER A 144 -3.81 -28.96 40.52
C SER A 144 -3.03 -30.14 39.94
N GLU A 145 -1.87 -29.92 39.34
CA GLU A 145 -0.97 -31.00 38.86
C GLU A 145 -0.68 -32.06 39.95
N ALA A 146 -0.92 -31.74 41.22
CA ALA A 146 -0.81 -32.68 42.33
C ALA A 146 -1.91 -33.77 42.36
N GLU A 147 -3.08 -33.53 41.76
CA GLU A 147 -4.21 -34.48 41.75
C GLU A 147 -4.07 -35.54 40.65
N LEU A 148 -3.45 -35.18 39.51
CA LEU A 148 -3.16 -36.12 38.41
C LEU A 148 -2.16 -37.22 38.79
N ARG A 149 -1.27 -36.98 39.76
CA ARG A 149 -0.28 -37.98 40.21
C ARG A 149 -0.86 -39.08 41.12
N LYS A 150 -2.01 -38.86 41.76
CA LYS A 150 -2.63 -39.85 42.67
C LYS A 150 -3.54 -40.86 41.95
N GLY A 151 -4.07 -40.52 40.77
CA GLY A 151 -4.94 -41.41 39.99
C GLY A 151 -4.21 -42.50 39.19
N SER A 152 -2.94 -42.29 38.85
CA SER A 152 -2.16 -43.19 37.98
C SER A 152 -1.58 -44.42 38.70
N ALA A 153 -1.64 -44.48 40.04
CA ALA A 153 -1.01 -45.55 40.82
C ALA A 153 -1.91 -46.78 41.09
N HIS A 154 -3.16 -46.81 40.60
CA HIS A 154 -4.12 -47.87 40.97
C HIS A 154 -4.59 -48.79 39.84
N THR A 155 -4.11 -48.61 38.60
CA THR A 155 -4.58 -49.39 37.44
C THR A 155 -3.46 -49.95 36.55
N ALA A 156 -2.22 -49.99 37.05
CA ALA A 156 -1.09 -50.62 36.35
C ALA A 156 -0.71 -51.96 37.02
N SER A 157 -1.60 -52.96 36.92
CA SER A 157 -1.24 -54.36 37.16
C SER A 157 -2.17 -55.28 36.37
N ALA A 158 -1.83 -55.53 35.10
CA ALA A 158 -2.00 -56.83 34.42
C ALA A 158 -1.65 -56.72 32.92
N SER A 159 -0.68 -57.56 32.53
CA SER A 159 -0.36 -58.13 31.20
C SER A 159 -0.10 -57.18 30.02
N GLU A 160 1.14 -57.03 29.55
CA GLU A 160 1.99 -57.97 28.77
C GLU A 160 1.71 -58.03 27.27
N ALA A 161 2.81 -57.82 26.53
CA ALA A 161 3.18 -58.29 25.20
C ALA A 161 2.43 -57.73 23.98
N ASN A 162 3.15 -56.98 23.13
CA ASN A 162 3.88 -57.55 21.98
C ASN A 162 4.31 -56.40 21.02
N GLU A 163 5.60 -56.08 20.96
CA GLU A 163 6.22 -55.44 19.79
C GLU A 163 6.52 -56.52 18.75
N PRO A 164 6.44 -56.27 17.43
CA PRO A 164 7.55 -55.63 16.69
C PRO A 164 7.03 -54.74 15.52
N SER A 165 7.75 -54.04 14.67
CA SER A 165 9.14 -53.60 14.48
C SER A 165 9.14 -52.78 13.17
N ALA A 166 10.07 -51.81 13.07
CA ALA A 166 10.70 -51.29 11.85
C ALA A 166 9.86 -50.55 10.79
N GLY A 167 10.26 -49.31 10.51
CA GLY A 167 9.94 -48.61 9.26
C GLY A 167 10.20 -47.11 9.30
N ASP A 168 11.47 -46.69 9.36
CA ASP A 168 11.94 -45.44 8.73
C ASP A 168 12.04 -45.74 7.20
N PRO A 169 11.92 -44.79 6.23
CA PRO A 169 12.09 -43.35 6.34
C PRO A 169 11.12 -42.49 5.49
N SER A 170 11.38 -41.18 5.48
CA SER A 170 11.25 -40.23 4.35
C SER A 170 10.35 -39.02 4.61
N GLU A 171 11.04 -37.88 4.71
CA GLU A 171 10.53 -36.52 4.52
C GLU A 171 9.80 -36.35 3.17
N PRO A 172 8.85 -35.42 3.09
CA PRO A 172 8.62 -34.63 1.87
C PRO A 172 8.96 -33.15 2.16
N GLU A 173 10.05 -32.64 1.63
CA GLU A 173 10.22 -32.09 0.27
C GLU A 173 9.70 -30.64 0.18
N ALA A 174 10.67 -29.73 0.05
CA ALA A 174 10.51 -28.30 -0.07
C ALA A 174 9.84 -27.93 -1.41
N VAL A 175 8.82 -27.09 -1.34
CA VAL A 175 8.17 -26.50 -2.52
C VAL A 175 8.86 -25.16 -2.81
N GLU A 176 9.70 -25.16 -3.84
CA GLU A 176 10.18 -23.94 -4.52
C GLU A 176 9.25 -23.57 -5.70
N PRO A 177 9.23 -22.29 -6.11
CA PRO A 177 8.10 -21.65 -6.79
C PRO A 177 7.96 -21.94 -8.30
N GLU A 178 6.71 -21.83 -8.78
CA GLU A 178 6.32 -21.93 -10.19
C GLU A 178 7.03 -20.91 -11.12
N PRO A 179 7.48 -21.34 -12.32
CA PRO A 179 8.02 -20.44 -13.33
C PRO A 179 6.92 -19.77 -14.16
N ALA A 180 7.02 -18.44 -14.29
CA ALA A 180 6.19 -17.64 -15.19
C ALA A 180 6.54 -17.91 -16.67
N ALA A 181 5.50 -18.03 -17.48
CA ALA A 181 5.51 -18.45 -18.88
C ALA A 181 6.35 -17.55 -19.82
N GLU A 182 7.07 -18.21 -20.74
CA GLU A 182 7.66 -17.58 -21.93
C GLU A 182 6.58 -17.29 -23.00
N PRO A 183 6.73 -16.22 -23.79
CA PRO A 183 5.82 -15.86 -24.87
C PRO A 183 5.99 -16.76 -26.10
N THR A 184 4.88 -17.30 -26.59
CA THR A 184 4.79 -18.01 -27.87
C THR A 184 5.05 -17.05 -29.04
N ASP A 185 6.15 -17.31 -29.73
CA ASP A 185 6.52 -16.72 -31.01
C ASP A 185 6.21 -17.73 -32.12
N ALA A 186 5.26 -17.41 -33.01
CA ALA A 186 4.97 -18.10 -34.26
C ALA A 186 3.96 -17.25 -35.04
N THR A 187 4.02 -17.03 -36.35
CA THR A 187 4.91 -17.33 -37.47
C THR A 187 4.25 -16.61 -38.65
N GLY A 188 5.01 -16.12 -39.64
CA GLY A 188 4.48 -15.88 -40.99
C GLY A 188 4.85 -14.55 -41.61
#